data_AF-A0A3D0JV87-F1
#
_entry.id   AF-A0A3D0JV87-F1
#
_cell.length_a   1.000
_cell.length_b   1.000
_cell.length_c   1.000
_cell.angle_alpha   90.00
_cell.angle_beta   90.00
_cell.angle_gamma   90.00
#
_symmetry.space_group_name_H-M   'P 1'
#
loop_
_entity.id
_entity.type
_entity.pdbx_description
1 polymer ?
#
loop_
_entity_poly.entity_id
_entity_poly.type
_entity_poly.pdbx_seq_one_letter_code
_entity_poly.pdbx_strand_id
1 'polypeptide(L)'
;MDALLIIGGLVLVLAGLVWLVMRAFATSLLWGWGSLIPPITLFYIMRHWARARSAVALVGLGVIPLVVGMTLLASKDAERLAAIIRLDWLRPEVQAPAELAIELGGELNGQPFRPQQGELIDGVLVLREGLDFFALRELSIRLPQPIDGPVRVDVLPQDSGDLPEVELSWLLPEQDLPEARRLSRG
;
A
#
# COMPACT_ATOMS: atom_id res chain seq x y z
N MET A 1 -8.13 18.33 1.21
CA MET A 1 -8.73 19.12 2.33
C MET A 1 -9.55 18.23 3.26
N ASP A 2 -10.30 17.23 2.75
CA ASP A 2 -11.18 16.39 3.57
C ASP A 2 -10.42 15.50 4.57
N ALA A 3 -9.26 14.98 4.19
CA ALA A 3 -8.38 14.21 5.09
C ALA A 3 -7.92 15.02 6.32
N LEU A 4 -7.69 16.33 6.16
CA LEU A 4 -7.30 17.20 7.28
C LEU A 4 -8.44 17.40 8.28
N LEU A 5 -9.69 17.41 7.81
CA LEU A 5 -10.87 17.48 8.69
C LEU A 5 -11.04 16.19 9.50
N ILE A 6 -10.86 15.03 8.85
CA ILE A 6 -10.91 13.72 9.53
C ILE A 6 -9.79 13.64 10.57
N ILE A 7 -8.54 13.92 10.19
CA ILE A 7 -7.39 13.85 11.10
C ILE A 7 -7.53 14.87 12.23
N GLY A 8 -7.89 16.11 11.92
CA GLY A 8 -8.08 17.17 12.92
C GLY A 8 -9.20 16.82 13.92
N GLY A 9 -10.32 16.29 13.42
CA GLY A 9 -11.41 15.82 14.27
C GLY A 9 -10.99 14.65 15.16
N LEU A 10 -10.27 13.67 14.62
CA LEU A 10 -9.74 12.54 15.38
C LEU A 10 -8.76 13.01 16.48
N VAL A 11 -7.84 13.92 16.16
CA VAL A 11 -6.90 14.48 17.13
C VAL A 11 -7.64 15.22 18.25
N LEU A 12 -8.68 15.99 17.93
CA LEU A 12 -9.52 16.66 18.94
C LEU A 12 -10.25 15.66 19.85
N VAL A 13 -10.80 14.60 19.28
CA VAL A 13 -11.44 13.52 20.04
C VAL A 13 -10.42 12.86 20.98
N LEU A 14 -9.24 12.49 20.47
CA LEU A 14 -8.18 11.87 21.27
C LEU A 14 -7.68 12.81 22.38
N ALA A 15 -7.47 14.08 22.09
CA ALA A 15 -7.09 15.07 23.09
C ALA A 15 -8.16 15.24 24.18
N GLY A 16 -9.44 15.25 23.79
CA GLY A 16 -10.56 15.26 24.72
C GLY A 16 -10.62 14.01 25.60
N LEU A 17 -10.37 12.83 25.03
CA LEU A 17 -10.32 11.57 25.78
C LEU A 17 -9.13 11.53 26.74
N VAL A 18 -7.93 11.91 26.32
CA VAL A 18 -6.74 12.00 27.19
C VAL A 18 -7.00 12.98 28.33
N TRP A 19 -7.62 14.12 28.04
CA TRP A 19 -8.00 15.08 29.09
C TRP A 19 -9.02 14.50 30.07
N LEU A 20 -9.99 13.73 29.58
CA LEU A 20 -10.96 13.04 30.40
C LEU A 20 -10.29 12.02 31.33
N VAL A 21 -9.34 11.23 30.82
CA VAL A 21 -8.55 10.26 31.59
C VAL A 21 -7.70 10.97 32.65
N MET A 22 -7.02 12.07 32.30
CA MET A 22 -6.28 12.88 33.27
C MET A 22 -7.18 13.39 34.42
N ARG A 23 -8.41 13.83 34.10
CA ARG A 23 -9.39 14.24 35.12
C ARG A 23 -9.88 13.06 35.96
N ALA A 24 -10.03 11.88 35.37
CA ALA A 24 -10.41 10.66 36.08
C ALA A 24 -9.34 10.23 37.10
N PHE A 25 -8.06 10.28 36.71
CA PHE A 25 -6.93 10.06 37.63
C PHE A 25 -6.87 11.08 38.77
N ALA A 26 -7.15 12.36 38.48
CA ALA A 26 -7.19 13.41 39.50
C ALA A 26 -8.33 13.21 40.53
N THR A 27 -9.37 12.46 40.18
CA THR A 27 -10.44 12.08 41.12
C THR A 27 -10.13 10.83 41.92
N SER A 28 -9.63 9.77 41.28
CA SER A 28 -9.11 8.57 41.98
C SER A 28 -8.33 7.68 41.01
N LEU A 29 -7.42 6.88 41.56
CA LEU A 29 -6.64 5.90 40.79
C LEU A 29 -7.53 4.82 40.15
N LEU A 30 -8.62 4.41 40.83
CA LEU A 30 -9.59 3.44 40.33
C LEU A 30 -10.38 3.97 39.13
N TRP A 31 -10.78 5.25 39.16
CA TRP A 31 -11.46 5.90 38.04
C TRP A 31 -10.53 6.13 36.85
N GLY A 32 -9.25 6.43 37.09
CA GLY A 32 -8.25 6.52 36.03
C GLY A 32 -8.11 5.21 35.26
N TRP A 33 -7.87 4.10 35.96
CA TRP A 33 -7.81 2.76 35.35
C TRP A 33 -9.13 2.34 34.70
N GLY A 34 -10.25 2.60 35.38
CA GLY A 34 -11.58 2.33 34.82
C GLY A 34 -11.82 3.10 33.53
N SER A 35 -11.38 4.35 33.44
CA SER A 35 -11.55 5.19 32.25
C SER A 35 -10.75 4.75 31.02
N LEU A 36 -9.90 3.73 31.13
CA LEU A 36 -9.28 3.13 29.95
C LEU A 36 -10.26 2.23 29.18
N ILE A 37 -11.32 1.76 29.85
CA ILE A 37 -12.31 0.86 29.28
C ILE A 37 -13.57 1.67 28.88
N PRO A 38 -14.02 1.64 27.61
CA PRO A 38 -15.15 2.44 27.11
C PRO A 38 -16.48 2.37 27.89
N PRO A 39 -16.89 1.24 28.49
CA PRO A 39 -18.13 1.22 29.28
C PRO A 39 -18.00 2.00 30.59
N ILE A 40 -16.82 1.97 31.21
CA ILE A 40 -16.59 2.59 32.51
C ILE A 40 -16.35 4.10 32.36
N THR A 41 -15.80 4.56 31.23
CA THR A 41 -15.72 6.01 30.92
C THR A 41 -17.10 6.66 30.88
N LEU A 42 -18.09 6.00 30.28
CA LEU A 42 -19.48 6.47 30.26
C LEU A 42 -20.05 6.59 31.67
N PHE A 43 -19.79 5.60 32.52
CA PHE A 43 -20.22 5.62 33.92
C PHE A 43 -19.54 6.76 34.72
N TYR A 44 -18.24 7.00 34.48
CA TYR A 44 -17.53 8.14 35.07
C TYR A 44 -18.12 9.49 34.63
N ILE A 45 -18.41 9.65 33.33
CA ILE A 45 -19.02 10.88 32.79
C ILE A 45 -20.37 11.15 33.45
N MET A 46 -21.20 10.12 33.61
CA MET A 46 -22.52 10.23 34.25
C MET A 46 -22.40 10.58 35.74
N ARG A 47 -21.48 9.93 36.47
CA ARG A 47 -21.26 10.14 37.91
C ARG A 47 -20.57 11.48 38.23
N HIS A 48 -19.65 11.93 37.38
CA HIS A 48 -18.77 13.09 37.58
C HIS A 48 -18.94 14.16 36.49
N TRP A 49 -20.18 14.41 36.05
CA TRP A 49 -20.54 15.33 34.97
C TRP A 49 -19.90 16.72 35.08
N ALA A 50 -19.94 17.34 36.27
CA ALA A 50 -19.39 18.68 36.49
C ALA A 50 -17.88 18.78 36.17
N ARG A 51 -17.13 17.69 36.40
CA ARG A 51 -15.71 17.56 36.03
C ARG A 51 -15.53 17.02 34.61
N ALA A 52 -16.43 16.23 34.05
CA ALA A 52 -16.27 15.66 32.72
C ALA A 52 -16.67 16.63 31.58
N ARG A 53 -17.60 17.57 31.83
CA ARG A 53 -18.24 18.41 30.78
C ARG A 53 -17.29 19.11 29.80
N SER A 54 -16.13 19.61 30.26
CA SER A 54 -15.19 20.33 29.40
C SER A 54 -14.49 19.40 28.41
N ALA A 55 -14.10 18.21 28.88
CA ALA A 55 -13.48 17.19 28.05
C ALA A 55 -14.51 16.58 27.09
N VAL A 56 -15.74 16.33 27.55
CA VAL A 56 -16.85 15.88 26.71
C VAL A 56 -17.18 16.91 25.61
N ALA A 57 -17.18 18.20 25.93
CA ALA A 57 -17.38 19.25 24.93
C ALA A 57 -16.27 19.26 23.86
N LEU A 58 -15.01 19.03 24.25
CA LEU A 58 -13.90 18.93 23.32
C LEU A 58 -14.01 17.69 22.41
N VAL A 59 -14.40 16.55 22.99
CA VAL A 59 -14.70 15.33 22.22
C VAL A 59 -15.84 15.60 21.22
N GLY A 60 -16.94 16.19 21.67
CA GLY A 60 -18.07 16.54 20.80
C GLY A 60 -17.67 17.50 19.68
N LEU A 61 -16.81 18.48 19.98
CA LEU A 61 -16.26 19.39 18.98
C LEU A 61 -15.42 18.66 17.93
N GLY A 62 -14.68 17.60 18.29
CA GLY A 62 -13.91 16.78 17.35
C GLY A 62 -14.76 15.81 16.52
N VAL A 63 -15.89 15.34 17.06
CA VAL A 63 -16.82 14.45 16.33
C VAL A 63 -17.45 15.17 15.12
N ILE A 64 -17.74 16.47 15.23
CA ILE A 64 -18.33 17.26 14.14
C ILE A 64 -17.48 17.25 12.86
N PRO A 65 -16.20 17.71 12.87
CA PRO A 65 -15.34 17.68 11.69
C PRO A 65 -15.01 16.25 11.25
N LEU A 66 -15.01 15.26 12.15
CA LEU A 66 -14.82 13.86 11.81
C LEU A 66 -15.96 13.34 10.91
N VAL A 67 -17.22 13.54 11.33
CA VAL A 67 -18.41 13.12 10.56
C VAL A 67 -18.49 13.88 9.24
N VAL A 68 -18.25 15.19 9.26
CA VAL A 68 -18.23 16.01 8.04
C VAL A 68 -17.13 15.55 7.09
N GLY A 69 -15.92 15.30 7.59
CA GLY A 69 -14.79 14.81 6.80
C GLY A 69 -15.07 13.44 6.19
N MET A 70 -15.63 12.49 6.95
CA MET A 70 -16.02 11.18 6.43
C MET A 70 -17.13 11.28 5.38
N THR A 71 -18.13 12.14 5.59
CA THR A 71 -19.22 12.34 4.63
C THR A 71 -18.71 12.96 3.32
N LEU A 72 -17.81 13.95 3.41
CA LEU A 72 -17.16 14.54 2.24
C LEU A 72 -16.30 13.52 1.50
N LEU A 73 -15.54 12.69 2.22
CA LEU A 73 -14.74 11.62 1.62
C LEU A 73 -15.64 10.59 0.92
N ALA A 74 -16.73 10.16 1.57
CA ALA A 74 -17.71 9.25 0.97
C ALA A 74 -18.36 9.84 -0.30
N SER A 75 -18.61 11.17 -0.32
CA SER A 75 -19.20 11.84 -1.47
C SER A 75 -18.25 11.98 -2.67
N LYS A 76 -16.94 12.07 -2.42
CA LYS A 76 -15.93 12.25 -3.46
C LYS A 76 -15.36 10.92 -3.95
N ASP A 77 -15.16 9.98 -3.03
CA ASP A 77 -14.35 8.78 -3.29
C ASP A 77 -14.80 7.64 -2.34
N ALA A 78 -15.92 7.00 -2.68
CA ALA A 78 -16.54 5.97 -1.84
C ALA A 78 -15.63 4.74 -1.63
N GLU A 79 -14.79 4.41 -2.63
CA GLU A 79 -13.84 3.30 -2.53
C GLU A 79 -12.75 3.55 -1.49
N ARG A 80 -12.25 4.79 -1.39
CA ARG A 80 -11.28 5.16 -0.34
C ARG A 80 -11.86 5.01 1.05
N LEU A 81 -13.12 5.40 1.25
CA LEU A 81 -13.81 5.20 2.52
C LEU A 81 -13.94 3.70 2.85
N ALA A 82 -14.32 2.89 1.85
CA ALA A 82 -14.43 1.45 2.01
C ALA A 82 -13.08 0.81 2.38
N ALA A 83 -11.99 1.22 1.74
CA ALA A 83 -10.63 0.75 2.05
C ALA A 83 -10.19 1.09 3.48
N ILE A 84 -10.51 2.30 3.96
CA ILE A 84 -10.24 2.71 5.35
C ILE A 84 -11.03 1.86 6.35
N ILE A 85 -12.33 1.64 6.11
CA ILE A 85 -13.21 0.86 6.98
C ILE A 85 -12.84 -0.63 7.00
N ARG A 86 -12.49 -1.18 5.82
CA ARG A 86 -12.07 -2.58 5.67
C ARG A 86 -10.67 -2.85 6.20
N LEU A 87 -9.97 -1.80 6.64
CA LEU A 87 -8.56 -1.88 7.05
C LEU A 87 -7.71 -2.47 5.91
N ASP A 88 -8.08 -2.19 4.66
CA ASP A 88 -7.35 -2.70 3.49
C ASP A 88 -5.93 -2.11 3.45
N TRP A 89 -5.71 -0.95 4.08
CA TRP A 89 -4.37 -0.36 4.30
C TRP A 89 -3.46 -1.18 5.24
N LEU A 90 -4.03 -2.09 6.05
CA LEU A 90 -3.26 -3.06 6.86
C LEU A 90 -2.99 -4.35 6.10
N ARG A 91 -3.68 -4.60 4.97
CA ARG A 91 -3.38 -5.74 4.13
C ARG A 91 -2.14 -5.34 3.31
N PRO A 92 -1.08 -6.17 3.28
CA PRO A 92 -0.04 -5.98 2.28
C PRO A 92 -0.74 -5.96 0.93
N GLU A 93 -0.47 -4.94 0.13
CA GLU A 93 -0.89 -4.85 -1.26
C GLU A 93 -0.28 -6.06 -1.96
N VAL A 94 -1.00 -7.17 -1.93
CA VAL A 94 -0.81 -8.25 -2.90
C VAL A 94 -1.31 -7.63 -4.19
N GLN A 95 -0.43 -6.84 -4.84
CA GLN A 95 -0.59 -6.49 -6.24
C GLN A 95 -0.94 -7.81 -6.90
N ALA A 96 -2.19 -7.92 -7.35
CA ALA A 96 -2.61 -9.06 -8.13
C ALA A 96 -1.54 -9.18 -9.23
N PRO A 97 -0.80 -10.30 -9.30
CA PRO A 97 0.27 -10.43 -10.26
C PRO A 97 -0.33 -10.03 -11.61
N ALA A 98 0.40 -9.21 -12.38
CA ALA A 98 0.06 -8.97 -13.77
C ALA A 98 0.17 -10.32 -14.48
N GLU A 99 -0.87 -11.14 -14.33
CA GLU A 99 -0.86 -12.55 -14.63
C GLU A 99 -0.67 -12.63 -16.13
N LEU A 100 0.46 -13.21 -16.51
CA LEU A 100 0.82 -13.33 -17.91
C LEU A 100 -0.26 -14.23 -18.55
N ALA A 101 -1.15 -13.62 -19.36
CA ALA A 101 -2.27 -14.33 -20.00
C ALA A 101 -1.85 -15.36 -21.07
N ILE A 102 -0.54 -15.58 -21.20
CA ILE A 102 0.09 -16.54 -22.11
C ILE A 102 1.00 -17.46 -21.30
N GLU A 103 0.96 -18.76 -21.60
CA GLU A 103 1.94 -19.71 -21.06
C GLU A 103 3.25 -19.55 -21.84
N LEU A 104 4.16 -18.72 -21.31
CA LEU A 104 5.51 -18.56 -21.86
C LEU A 104 6.47 -19.53 -21.14
N GLY A 105 7.29 -20.25 -21.92
CA GLY A 105 8.29 -21.16 -21.39
C GLY A 105 9.58 -21.13 -22.21
N GLY A 106 10.71 -21.19 -21.52
CA GLY A 106 12.04 -21.21 -22.14
C GLY A 106 13.12 -21.64 -21.15
N GLU A 107 14.38 -21.35 -21.46
CA GLU A 107 15.51 -21.58 -20.57
C GLU A 107 16.37 -20.32 -20.46
N LEU A 108 16.71 -19.93 -19.23
CA LEU A 108 17.66 -18.86 -18.92
C LEU A 108 18.85 -19.46 -18.18
N ASN A 109 20.04 -19.34 -18.76
CA ASN A 109 21.27 -19.90 -18.21
C ASN A 109 21.17 -21.42 -17.89
N GLY A 110 20.47 -22.18 -18.75
CA GLY A 110 20.23 -23.62 -18.57
C GLY A 110 19.19 -23.98 -17.50
N GLN A 111 18.54 -22.99 -16.88
CA GLN A 111 17.46 -23.19 -15.91
C GLN A 111 16.09 -22.93 -16.57
N PRO A 112 15.05 -23.73 -16.28
CA PRO A 112 13.76 -23.64 -16.95
C PRO A 112 13.00 -22.37 -16.55
N PHE A 113 12.90 -21.40 -17.44
CA PHE A 113 12.25 -20.10 -17.20
C PHE A 113 10.77 -20.16 -17.57
N ARG A 114 9.89 -19.88 -16.60
CA ARG A 114 8.44 -19.84 -16.75
C ARG A 114 7.89 -18.58 -16.07
N PRO A 115 7.90 -17.43 -16.76
CA PRO A 115 7.42 -16.19 -16.16
C PRO A 115 5.93 -16.30 -15.85
N GLN A 116 5.56 -15.87 -14.65
CA GLN A 116 4.18 -15.82 -14.16
C GLN A 116 3.62 -14.41 -14.30
N GLN A 117 4.51 -13.42 -14.38
CA GLN A 117 4.19 -12.00 -14.47
C GLN A 117 4.75 -11.40 -15.75
N GLY A 118 3.98 -10.51 -16.39
CA GLY A 118 4.42 -9.75 -17.55
C GLY A 118 3.84 -8.34 -17.57
N GLU A 119 4.71 -7.35 -17.71
CA GLU A 119 4.35 -5.94 -17.75
C GLU A 119 5.05 -5.26 -18.94
N LEU A 120 4.30 -4.45 -19.71
CA LEU A 120 4.86 -3.58 -20.75
C LEU A 120 4.52 -2.14 -20.37
N ILE A 121 5.52 -1.41 -19.86
CA ILE A 121 5.37 -0.02 -19.40
C ILE A 121 6.44 0.83 -20.08
N ASP A 122 6.04 1.94 -20.69
CA ASP A 122 6.94 2.91 -21.33
C ASP A 122 7.95 2.28 -22.32
N GLY A 123 7.52 1.25 -23.06
CA GLY A 123 8.36 0.53 -24.03
C GLY A 123 9.34 -0.49 -23.42
N VAL A 124 9.24 -0.78 -22.12
CA VAL A 124 10.01 -1.83 -21.45
C VAL A 124 9.10 -3.01 -21.14
N LEU A 125 9.37 -4.16 -21.77
CA LEU A 125 8.72 -5.42 -21.46
C LEU A 125 9.50 -6.12 -20.34
N VAL A 126 8.87 -6.35 -19.20
CA VAL A 126 9.44 -7.08 -18.07
C VAL A 126 8.66 -8.38 -17.87
N LEU A 127 9.35 -9.51 -17.91
CA LEU A 127 8.83 -10.84 -17.65
C LEU A 127 9.50 -11.39 -16.39
N ARG A 128 8.71 -11.72 -15.37
CA ARG A 128 9.21 -12.15 -14.06
C ARG A 128 8.73 -13.54 -13.67
N GLU A 129 9.66 -14.31 -13.12
CA GLU A 129 9.41 -15.57 -12.45
C GLU A 129 9.82 -15.48 -10.98
N GLY A 130 8.84 -15.65 -10.09
CA GLY A 130 9.01 -15.54 -8.65
C GLY A 130 7.68 -15.20 -8.00
N LEU A 131 7.46 -15.74 -6.81
CA LEU A 131 6.37 -15.34 -5.92
C LEU A 131 7.03 -14.38 -4.92
N ASP A 132 6.60 -13.11 -4.86
CA ASP A 132 7.03 -12.06 -3.90
C ASP A 132 8.06 -11.02 -4.43
N PHE A 133 8.84 -10.43 -3.48
CA PHE A 133 9.69 -9.24 -3.65
C PHE A 133 11.02 -9.48 -4.38
N PHE A 134 11.43 -10.74 -4.53
CA PHE A 134 12.66 -11.11 -5.23
C PHE A 134 12.29 -11.95 -6.45
N ALA A 135 12.50 -11.40 -7.63
CA ALA A 135 12.44 -12.19 -8.85
C ALA A 135 13.57 -13.24 -8.80
N LEU A 136 13.22 -14.51 -8.94
CA LEU A 136 14.22 -15.57 -9.11
C LEU A 136 14.88 -15.41 -10.47
N ARG A 137 14.08 -15.08 -11.49
CA ARG A 137 14.50 -14.81 -12.86
C ARG A 137 13.67 -13.69 -13.46
N GLU A 138 14.33 -12.78 -14.15
CA GLU A 138 13.72 -11.65 -14.84
C GLU A 138 14.34 -11.49 -16.23
N LEU A 139 13.48 -11.22 -17.20
CA LEU A 139 13.84 -10.83 -18.56
C LEU A 139 13.25 -9.45 -18.80
N SER A 140 14.10 -8.47 -19.07
CA SER A 140 13.72 -7.10 -19.39
C SER A 140 14.14 -6.78 -20.82
N ILE A 141 13.21 -6.37 -21.66
CA ILE A 141 13.45 -5.98 -23.06
C ILE A 141 13.03 -4.53 -23.20
N ARG A 142 14.01 -3.64 -23.34
CA ARG A 142 13.79 -2.22 -23.61
C ARG A 142 13.72 -2.02 -25.11
N LEU A 143 12.53 -1.66 -25.60
CA LEU A 143 12.31 -1.31 -26.99
C LEU A 143 12.84 0.11 -27.25
N PRO A 144 13.39 0.38 -28.46
CA PRO A 144 13.93 1.69 -28.79
C PRO A 144 12.86 2.79 -28.88
N GLN A 145 11.60 2.42 -29.17
CA GLN A 145 10.46 3.32 -29.20
C GLN A 145 9.32 2.74 -28.37
N PRO A 146 8.55 3.56 -27.63
CA PRO A 146 7.34 3.11 -26.95
C PRO A 146 6.29 2.72 -28.00
N ILE A 147 5.61 1.59 -27.78
CA ILE A 147 4.65 1.05 -28.75
C ILE A 147 3.30 0.80 -28.07
N ASP A 148 2.26 1.35 -28.68
CA ASP A 148 0.86 1.09 -28.32
C ASP A 148 0.26 0.09 -29.32
N GLY A 149 0.38 -1.21 -29.05
CA GLY A 149 -0.23 -2.26 -29.87
C GLY A 149 0.59 -3.55 -29.99
N PRO A 150 0.16 -4.49 -30.85
CA PRO A 150 0.90 -5.73 -31.09
C PRO A 150 2.24 -5.44 -31.76
N VAL A 151 3.31 -5.95 -31.15
CA VAL A 151 4.71 -5.73 -31.57
C VAL A 151 5.29 -7.03 -32.08
N ARG A 152 5.98 -6.96 -33.23
CA ARG A 152 6.86 -8.03 -33.70
C ARG A 152 8.23 -7.44 -33.96
N VAL A 153 9.23 -7.99 -33.27
CA VAL A 153 10.63 -7.58 -33.39
C VAL A 153 11.45 -8.82 -33.63
N ASP A 154 12.19 -8.82 -34.74
CA ASP A 154 13.14 -9.87 -35.11
C ASP A 154 14.54 -9.20 -35.13
N VAL A 155 15.47 -9.67 -34.29
CA VAL A 155 16.85 -9.15 -34.21
C VAL A 155 17.83 -10.22 -34.67
N LEU A 156 18.67 -9.89 -35.65
CA LEU A 156 19.67 -10.79 -36.21
C LEU A 156 21.10 -10.39 -35.76
N PRO A 157 22.06 -11.34 -35.76
CA PRO A 157 23.44 -11.07 -35.31
C PRO A 157 24.20 -10.00 -36.09
N GLN A 158 23.76 -9.68 -37.32
CA GLN A 158 24.39 -8.67 -38.18
C GLN A 158 23.71 -7.30 -38.08
N ASP A 159 22.59 -7.21 -37.35
CA ASP A 159 21.87 -5.96 -37.21
C ASP A 159 22.70 -4.99 -36.35
N SER A 160 22.63 -3.72 -36.71
CA SER A 160 23.33 -2.64 -36.00
C SER A 160 22.47 -1.37 -36.02
N GLY A 161 22.64 -0.53 -35.00
CA GLY A 161 21.87 0.70 -34.84
C GLY A 161 20.98 0.66 -33.58
N ASP A 162 19.77 1.20 -33.69
CA ASP A 162 18.81 1.35 -32.59
C ASP A 162 18.07 0.02 -32.33
N LEU A 163 18.78 -0.91 -31.67
CA LEU A 163 18.29 -2.25 -31.34
C LEU A 163 17.68 -2.29 -29.94
N PRO A 164 16.73 -3.21 -29.68
CA PRO A 164 16.24 -3.42 -28.33
C PRO A 164 17.38 -3.90 -27.42
N GLU A 165 17.39 -3.39 -26.20
CA GLU A 165 18.33 -3.79 -25.17
C GLU A 165 17.70 -4.90 -24.33
N VAL A 166 18.34 -6.06 -24.28
CA VAL A 166 17.84 -7.22 -23.52
C VAL A 166 18.68 -7.38 -22.27
N GLU A 167 18.05 -7.33 -21.11
CA GLU A 167 18.65 -7.57 -19.82
C GLU A 167 18.07 -8.84 -19.21
N LEU A 168 18.96 -9.74 -18.79
CA LEU A 168 18.65 -11.00 -18.16
C LEU A 168 19.15 -10.94 -16.73
N SER A 169 18.26 -11.14 -15.76
CA SER A 169 18.64 -11.25 -14.36
C SER A 169 18.23 -12.60 -13.79
N TRP A 170 19.10 -13.24 -13.03
CA TRP A 170 18.83 -14.52 -12.38
C TRP A 170 19.53 -14.62 -11.04
N LEU A 171 18.89 -15.31 -10.09
CA LEU A 171 19.44 -15.67 -8.79
C LEU A 171 19.73 -17.17 -8.76
N LEU A 172 21.00 -17.55 -8.58
CA LEU A 172 21.38 -18.95 -8.37
C LEU A 172 21.13 -19.37 -6.92
N PRO A 173 20.80 -20.65 -6.64
CA PRO A 173 20.54 -21.12 -5.28
C PRO A 173 21.68 -20.89 -4.29
N GLU A 174 22.94 -20.86 -4.78
CA GLU A 174 24.12 -20.60 -3.95
C GLU A 174 24.49 -19.12 -3.80
N GLN A 175 23.71 -18.19 -4.36
CA GLN A 175 24.00 -16.76 -4.37
C GLN A 175 22.97 -15.95 -3.57
N ASP A 176 23.44 -14.93 -2.84
CA ASP A 176 22.59 -14.00 -2.08
C ASP A 176 22.06 -12.83 -2.92
N LEU A 177 22.67 -12.56 -4.09
CA LEU A 177 22.33 -11.45 -4.98
C LEU A 177 22.15 -11.93 -6.42
N PRO A 178 21.21 -11.36 -7.18
CA PRO A 178 20.99 -11.73 -8.56
C PRO A 178 22.14 -11.23 -9.45
N GLU A 179 22.54 -12.06 -10.41
CA GLU A 179 23.40 -11.66 -11.50
C GLU A 179 22.57 -11.02 -12.62
N ALA A 180 23.14 -10.04 -13.32
CA ALA A 180 22.51 -9.40 -14.46
C ALA A 180 23.46 -9.41 -15.66
N ARG A 181 22.94 -9.81 -16.82
CA ARG A 181 23.64 -9.79 -18.10
C ARG A 181 22.85 -9.01 -19.12
N ARG A 182 23.52 -8.04 -19.73
CA ARG A 182 22.96 -7.18 -20.77
C ARG A 182 23.47 -7.60 -22.14
N LEU A 183 22.53 -7.78 -23.05
CA LEU A 183 22.74 -8.08 -24.46
C LEU A 183 22.26 -6.87 -25.26
N SER A 184 23.22 -6.14 -25.82
CA SER A 184 22.98 -4.95 -26.66
C SER A 184 23.23 -5.22 -28.15
N ARG A 185 23.49 -6.48 -28.51
CA ARG A 185 23.77 -6.95 -29.87
C ARG A 185 23.20 -8.36 -30.05
N GLY A 186 22.84 -8.71 -31.29
CA GLY A 186 22.41 -10.06 -31.68
C GLY A 186 23.55 -11.06 -31.79
#